data_AF-A0A550H6U6-F1
#
_entry.id   AF-A0A550H6U6-F1
#
_cell.length_a   1.000
_cell.length_b   1.000
_cell.length_c   1.000
_cell.angle_alpha   90.00
_cell.angle_beta   90.00
_cell.angle_gamma   90.00
#
_symmetry.space_group_name_H-M   'P 1'
#
loop_
_entity.id
_entity.type
_entity.pdbx_description
1 polymer ?
#
loop_
_entity_poly.entity_id
_entity_poly.type
_entity_poly.pdbx_seq_one_letter_code
_entity_poly.pdbx_strand_id
1 'polypeptide(L)'
;MSEIEKQLDEIKNIDENKIAASVEEEMQQNEIITLPNGIRVRFHSVAPDLLRKVQEKVKDPQVPLAPLPDDPERFDENPFDPEYLEAKDLASQKRNDSIMQAMVLRGVELIDGMPEDESWLEDLIFLELIDENDVKNASNKLKEIWYKRYVALDMTGFDLLQKKIGLNQEMVAQARKSFQRN
;
A
#
# COMPACT_ATOMS: atom_id res chain seq x y z
N MET A 1 39.71 -32.18 18.69
CA MET A 1 38.94 -30.94 18.56
C MET A 1 37.85 -30.97 19.61
N SER A 2 37.83 -29.94 20.44
CA SER A 2 36.91 -29.81 21.58
C SER A 2 35.49 -29.58 21.07
N GLU A 3 34.48 -30.10 21.77
CA GLU A 3 33.05 -29.83 21.52
C GLU A 3 32.77 -28.32 21.40
N ILE A 4 33.55 -27.51 22.12
CA ILE A 4 33.48 -26.06 22.16
C ILE A 4 33.94 -25.42 20.83
N GLU A 5 34.95 -25.98 20.17
CA GLU A 5 35.44 -25.47 18.87
C GLU A 5 34.39 -25.71 17.77
N LYS A 6 33.69 -26.86 17.83
CA LYS A 6 32.60 -27.20 16.91
C LYS A 6 31.40 -26.27 17.08
N GLN A 7 31.03 -25.96 18.33
CA GLN A 7 29.93 -25.03 18.63
C GLN A 7 30.27 -23.59 18.20
N LEU A 8 31.52 -23.15 18.36
CA LEU A 8 31.98 -21.83 17.92
C LEU A 8 31.97 -21.68 16.39
N ASP A 9 32.36 -22.72 15.65
CA ASP A 9 32.30 -22.73 14.18
C ASP A 9 30.87 -22.80 13.63
N GLU A 10 29.96 -23.50 14.31
CA GLU A 10 28.53 -23.49 13.97
C GLU A 10 27.89 -22.11 14.24
N ILE A 11 28.20 -21.47 15.37
CA ILE A 11 27.68 -20.13 15.69
C ILE A 11 28.18 -19.08 14.68
N LYS A 12 29.47 -19.11 14.32
CA LYS A 12 30.03 -18.20 13.30
C LYS A 12 29.41 -18.40 11.92
N ASN A 13 29.23 -19.65 11.48
CA ASN A 13 28.59 -19.94 10.19
C ASN A 13 27.10 -19.54 10.15
N ILE A 14 26.41 -19.57 11.29
CA ILE A 14 25.02 -19.11 11.39
C ILE A 14 24.96 -17.58 11.29
N ASP A 15 25.84 -16.85 11.97
CA ASP A 15 25.87 -15.38 11.90
C ASP A 15 26.25 -14.88 10.49
N GLU A 16 27.27 -15.46 9.85
CA GLU A 16 27.71 -15.04 8.51
C GLU A 16 26.65 -15.30 7.44
N ASN A 17 26.00 -16.47 7.44
CA ASN A 17 24.92 -16.76 6.48
C ASN A 17 23.67 -15.90 6.70
N LYS A 18 23.36 -15.58 7.96
CA LYS A 18 22.19 -14.76 8.29
C LYS A 18 22.42 -13.30 7.91
N ILE A 19 23.64 -12.80 8.11
CA ILE A 19 24.07 -11.46 7.67
C ILE A 19 24.06 -11.38 6.14
N ALA A 20 24.64 -12.37 5.44
CA ALA A 20 24.66 -12.40 3.98
C ALA A 20 23.25 -12.43 3.38
N ALA A 21 22.33 -13.24 3.93
CA ALA A 21 20.94 -13.27 3.51
C ALA A 21 20.22 -11.93 3.74
N SER A 22 20.44 -11.28 4.89
CA SER A 22 19.86 -9.95 5.15
C SER A 22 20.43 -8.84 4.24
N VAL A 23 21.70 -8.93 3.84
CA VAL A 23 22.33 -7.99 2.91
C VAL A 23 21.85 -8.21 1.47
N GLU A 24 21.68 -9.45 1.02
CA GLU A 24 21.05 -9.75 -0.28
C GLU A 24 19.58 -9.32 -0.34
N GLU A 25 18.83 -9.50 0.75
CA GLU A 25 17.45 -9.00 0.87
C GLU A 25 17.37 -7.47 0.81
N GLU A 26 18.31 -6.75 1.46
CA GLU A 26 18.41 -5.28 1.34
C GLU A 26 18.86 -4.83 -0.06
N MET A 27 19.74 -5.57 -0.72
CA MET A 27 20.17 -5.25 -2.09
C MET A 27 19.02 -5.43 -3.10
N GLN A 28 18.13 -6.41 -2.91
CA GLN A 28 16.88 -6.53 -3.69
C GLN A 28 15.86 -5.43 -3.39
N GLN A 29 16.00 -4.67 -2.30
CA GLN A 29 15.11 -3.54 -1.99
C GLN A 29 15.44 -2.28 -2.81
N ASN A 30 16.64 -2.17 -3.38
CA ASN A 30 17.06 -0.98 -4.13
C ASN A 30 17.16 -1.19 -5.65
N GLU A 31 16.70 -2.33 -6.14
CA GLU A 31 16.74 -2.65 -7.57
C GLU A 31 15.84 -1.69 -8.38
N ILE A 32 16.43 -1.12 -9.43
CA ILE A 32 15.68 -0.34 -10.43
C ILE A 32 15.07 -1.34 -11.41
N ILE A 33 13.74 -1.34 -11.48
CA ILE A 33 12.97 -2.22 -12.36
C ILE A 33 12.48 -1.41 -13.54
N THR A 34 12.71 -1.91 -14.76
CA THR A 34 12.08 -1.38 -15.96
C THR A 34 10.77 -2.12 -16.19
N LEU A 35 9.65 -1.40 -16.12
CA LEU A 35 8.33 -1.94 -16.39
C LEU A 35 8.12 -2.19 -17.90
N PRO A 36 7.11 -3.00 -18.30
CA PRO A 36 6.86 -3.30 -19.72
C PRO A 36 6.61 -2.07 -20.60
N ASN A 37 6.11 -0.97 -20.03
CA ASN A 37 5.92 0.32 -20.70
C ASN A 37 7.23 1.13 -20.84
N GLY A 38 8.36 0.58 -20.41
CA GLY A 38 9.68 1.23 -20.47
C GLY A 38 9.99 2.16 -19.31
N ILE A 39 9.05 2.39 -18.40
CA ILE A 39 9.25 3.30 -17.26
C ILE A 39 10.10 2.61 -16.20
N ARG A 40 11.12 3.32 -15.71
CA ARG A 40 12.04 2.82 -14.68
C ARG A 40 11.61 3.29 -13.30
N VAL A 41 11.38 2.33 -12.41
CA VAL A 41 10.90 2.58 -11.06
C VAL A 41 11.78 1.89 -10.03
N ARG A 42 11.86 2.48 -8.84
CA ARG A 42 12.35 1.81 -7.64
C ARG A 42 11.19 1.68 -6.65
N PHE A 43 10.98 0.46 -6.17
CA PHE A 43 9.93 0.19 -5.19
C PHE A 43 10.48 0.29 -3.78
N HIS A 44 9.80 1.06 -2.93
CA HIS A 44 10.13 1.23 -1.52
C HIS A 44 9.12 0.53 -0.63
N SER A 45 9.59 -0.03 0.47
CA SER A 45 8.72 -0.53 1.52
C SER A 45 7.96 0.63 2.17
N VAL A 46 6.64 0.50 2.28
CA VAL A 46 5.80 1.49 2.96
C VAL A 46 5.54 1.03 4.39
N ALA A 47 5.76 1.92 5.36
CA ALA A 47 5.54 1.60 6.77
C ALA A 47 4.06 1.22 7.03
N PRO A 48 3.77 0.04 7.61
CA PRO A 48 2.39 -0.39 7.85
C PRO A 48 1.58 0.58 8.72
N ASP A 49 2.23 1.26 9.68
CA ASP A 49 1.57 2.26 10.53
C ASP A 49 1.08 3.47 9.74
N LEU A 50 1.78 3.86 8.67
CA LEU A 50 1.33 4.92 7.78
C LEU A 50 0.04 4.50 7.07
N LEU A 51 0.01 3.28 6.51
CA LEU A 51 -1.15 2.75 5.82
C LEU A 51 -2.36 2.65 6.76
N ARG A 52 -2.15 2.14 7.98
CA ARG A 52 -3.17 2.10 9.04
C ARG A 52 -3.73 3.49 9.36
N LYS A 53 -2.85 4.47 9.59
CA LYS A 53 -3.27 5.86 9.87
C LYS A 53 -4.03 6.51 8.74
N VAL A 54 -3.69 6.17 7.49
CA VAL A 54 -4.42 6.66 6.31
C VAL A 54 -5.81 6.03 6.25
N GLN A 55 -5.91 4.72 6.51
CA GLN A 55 -7.19 4.00 6.56
C GLN A 55 -8.13 4.55 7.64
N GLU A 56 -7.60 4.86 8.83
CA GLU A 56 -8.37 5.38 9.96
C GLU A 56 -8.96 6.79 9.74
N LYS A 57 -8.48 7.53 8.72
CA LYS A 57 -9.07 8.84 8.38
C LYS A 57 -10.46 8.73 7.77
N VAL A 58 -10.78 7.60 7.17
CA VAL A 58 -12.10 7.35 6.57
C VAL A 58 -12.94 6.60 7.59
N LYS A 59 -13.89 7.31 8.21
CA LYS A 59 -14.77 6.77 9.22
C LYS A 59 -15.86 5.89 8.61
N ASP A 60 -16.27 4.87 9.35
CA ASP A 60 -17.45 4.09 8.99
C ASP A 60 -18.72 4.93 9.16
N PRO A 61 -19.73 4.76 8.28
CA PRO A 61 -21.02 5.39 8.46
C PRO A 61 -21.70 4.85 9.72
N GLN A 62 -22.51 5.69 10.37
CA GLN A 62 -23.32 5.24 11.50
C GLN A 62 -24.46 4.36 11.00
N VAL A 63 -24.72 3.26 11.72
CA VAL A 63 -25.87 2.40 11.43
C VAL A 63 -27.14 3.19 11.74
N PRO A 64 -28.08 3.32 10.78
CA PRO A 64 -29.31 4.05 11.02
C PRO A 64 -30.21 3.27 11.98
N LEU A 65 -31.07 4.02 12.67
CA LEU A 65 -32.11 3.46 13.52
C LEU A 65 -33.41 3.41 12.73
N ALA A 66 -34.09 2.27 12.74
CA ALA A 66 -35.42 2.09 12.14
C ALA A 66 -36.45 1.68 13.21
N PRO A 67 -37.71 2.11 13.09
CA PRO A 67 -38.76 1.66 13.99
C PRO A 67 -38.96 0.15 13.86
N LEU A 68 -39.23 -0.52 14.98
CA LEU A 68 -39.58 -1.94 14.97
C LEU A 68 -40.92 -2.14 14.25
N PRO A 69 -41.06 -3.20 13.43
CA PRO A 69 -42.32 -3.48 12.72
C PRO A 69 -43.53 -3.59 13.66
N ASP A 70 -43.30 -4.09 14.87
CA ASP A 70 -44.34 -4.37 15.87
C ASP A 70 -44.54 -3.25 16.90
N ASP A 71 -43.63 -2.25 16.95
CA ASP A 71 -43.67 -1.13 17.89
C ASP A 71 -42.97 0.11 17.30
N PRO A 72 -43.72 1.04 16.67
CA PRO A 72 -43.15 2.23 16.05
C PRO A 72 -42.50 3.22 17.03
N GLU A 73 -42.74 3.10 18.34
CA GLU A 73 -42.10 3.94 19.36
C GLU A 73 -40.73 3.39 19.78
N ARG A 74 -40.40 2.14 19.40
CA ARG A 74 -39.11 1.52 19.64
C ARG A 74 -38.29 1.50 18.35
N PHE A 75 -37.04 1.94 18.48
CA PHE A 75 -36.09 1.96 17.39
C PHE A 75 -34.99 0.94 17.65
N ASP A 76 -34.58 0.24 16.59
CA ASP A 76 -33.45 -0.68 16.60
C ASP A 76 -32.51 -0.39 15.44
N GLU A 77 -31.28 -0.88 15.51
CA GLU A 77 -30.30 -0.73 14.44
C GLU A 77 -30.77 -1.44 13.16
N ASN A 78 -30.73 -0.74 12.03
CA ASN A 78 -31.01 -1.30 10.72
C ASN A 78 -29.73 -1.40 9.86
N PRO A 79 -28.93 -2.46 10.02
CA PRO A 79 -27.73 -2.67 9.20
C PRO A 79 -28.04 -3.04 7.75
N PHE A 80 -29.32 -3.25 7.41
CA PHE A 80 -29.79 -3.60 6.06
C PHE A 80 -30.42 -2.41 5.34
N ASP A 81 -30.34 -1.21 5.91
CA ASP A 81 -30.79 0.00 5.26
C ASP A 81 -30.00 0.22 3.94
N PRO A 82 -30.67 0.41 2.79
CA PRO A 82 -29.98 0.57 1.51
C PRO A 82 -28.99 1.74 1.48
N GLU A 83 -29.34 2.88 2.07
CA GLU A 83 -28.48 4.07 2.10
C GLU A 83 -27.25 3.83 2.99
N TYR A 84 -27.43 3.12 4.11
CA TYR A 84 -26.31 2.69 4.95
C TYR A 84 -25.35 1.76 4.21
N LEU A 85 -25.87 0.77 3.48
CA LEU A 85 -25.06 -0.17 2.71
C LEU A 85 -24.26 0.55 1.62
N GLU A 86 -24.89 1.46 0.87
CA GLU A 86 -24.22 2.30 -0.11
C GLU A 86 -23.14 3.18 0.53
N ALA A 87 -23.45 3.84 1.65
CA ALA A 87 -22.49 4.66 2.39
C ALA A 87 -21.30 3.84 2.90
N LYS A 88 -21.55 2.59 3.32
CA LYS A 88 -20.52 1.66 3.80
C LYS A 88 -19.61 1.21 2.66
N ASP A 89 -20.16 0.92 1.50
CA ASP A 89 -19.40 0.57 0.30
C ASP A 89 -18.55 1.75 -0.18
N LEU A 90 -19.11 2.97 -0.21
CA LEU A 90 -18.37 4.19 -0.53
C LEU A 90 -17.24 4.46 0.47
N ALA A 91 -17.47 4.25 1.77
CA ALA A 91 -16.43 4.36 2.78
C ALA A 91 -15.32 3.32 2.57
N SER A 92 -15.69 2.08 2.20
CA SER A 92 -14.74 1.01 1.87
C SER A 92 -13.88 1.36 0.65
N GLN A 93 -14.50 1.86 -0.43
CA GLN A 93 -13.79 2.32 -1.63
C GLN A 93 -12.82 3.48 -1.30
N LYS A 94 -13.28 4.49 -0.56
CA LYS A 94 -12.44 5.60 -0.10
C LYS A 94 -11.25 5.15 0.74
N ARG A 95 -11.43 4.15 1.61
CA ARG A 95 -10.33 3.54 2.38
C ARG A 95 -9.29 2.91 1.44
N ASN A 96 -9.75 2.09 0.49
CA ASN A 96 -8.88 1.40 -0.45
C ASN A 96 -8.12 2.41 -1.34
N ASP A 97 -8.80 3.43 -1.84
CA ASP A 97 -8.17 4.50 -2.62
C ASP A 97 -7.13 5.28 -1.82
N SER A 98 -7.44 5.61 -0.56
CA SER A 98 -6.51 6.32 0.31
C SER A 98 -5.24 5.50 0.58
N ILE A 99 -5.41 4.20 0.85
CA ILE A 99 -4.30 3.26 1.02
C ILE A 99 -3.47 3.19 -0.27
N MET A 100 -4.12 3.02 -1.42
CA MET A 100 -3.45 2.94 -2.72
C MET A 100 -2.64 4.20 -3.01
N GLN A 101 -3.21 5.39 -2.79
CA GLN A 101 -2.51 6.66 -2.95
C GLN A 101 -1.28 6.74 -2.05
N ALA A 102 -1.38 6.30 -0.79
CA ALA A 102 -0.24 6.28 0.12
C ALA A 102 0.85 5.29 -0.34
N MET A 103 0.44 4.11 -0.82
CA MET A 103 1.35 3.10 -1.37
C MET A 103 2.09 3.62 -2.61
N VAL A 104 1.37 4.21 -3.56
CA VAL A 104 1.96 4.76 -4.78
C VAL A 104 2.86 5.94 -4.48
N LEU A 105 2.41 6.87 -3.62
CA LEU A 105 3.18 8.07 -3.29
C LEU A 105 4.52 7.74 -2.60
N ARG A 106 4.51 6.78 -1.66
CA ARG A 106 5.66 6.49 -0.80
C ARG A 106 6.44 5.26 -1.22
N GLY A 107 5.79 4.33 -1.91
CA GLY A 107 6.33 3.05 -2.30
C GLY A 107 6.85 3.00 -3.73
N VAL A 108 6.69 4.07 -4.52
CA VAL A 108 7.20 4.13 -5.89
C VAL A 108 8.01 5.38 -6.08
N GLU A 109 9.25 5.21 -6.54
CA GLU A 109 10.14 6.28 -6.98
C GLU A 109 10.32 6.17 -8.50
N LEU A 110 10.06 7.25 -9.23
CA LEU A 110 10.31 7.33 -10.66
C LEU A 110 11.77 7.74 -10.86
N ILE A 111 12.59 6.89 -11.49
CA ILE A 111 14.02 7.17 -11.68
C ILE A 111 14.23 8.30 -12.68
N ASP A 112 13.40 8.35 -13.71
CA ASP A 112 13.44 9.37 -14.76
C ASP A 112 12.55 10.59 -14.45
N GLY A 113 11.88 10.59 -13.30
CA GLY A 113 10.88 11.60 -12.96
C GLY A 113 9.57 11.44 -13.75
N MET A 114 8.72 12.47 -13.69
CA MET A 114 7.55 12.57 -14.55
C MET A 114 7.95 13.20 -15.89
N PRO A 115 7.27 12.88 -17.00
CA PRO A 115 7.43 13.60 -18.25
C PRO A 115 7.11 15.09 -18.05
N GLU A 116 7.80 15.94 -18.79
CA GLU A 116 7.53 17.39 -18.79
C GLU A 116 6.22 17.73 -19.51
N ASP A 117 5.83 16.92 -20.49
CA ASP A 117 4.54 17.05 -21.14
C ASP A 117 3.42 16.53 -20.23
N GLU A 118 2.31 17.26 -20.21
CA GLU A 118 1.12 16.92 -19.44
C GLU A 118 0.04 16.26 -20.33
N SER A 119 0.41 15.73 -21.51
CA SER A 119 -0.55 15.15 -22.46
C SER A 119 -1.31 13.96 -21.86
N TRP A 120 -0.65 13.21 -20.98
CA TRP A 120 -1.24 12.11 -20.22
C TRP A 120 -2.39 12.56 -19.30
N LEU A 121 -2.45 13.82 -18.87
CA LEU A 121 -3.60 14.32 -18.08
C LEU A 121 -4.87 14.38 -18.94
N GLU A 122 -4.75 14.72 -20.22
CA GLU A 122 -5.88 14.77 -21.15
C GLU A 122 -6.49 13.37 -21.33
N ASP A 123 -5.64 12.35 -21.46
CA ASP A 123 -6.08 10.95 -21.52
C ASP A 123 -6.83 10.53 -20.25
N LEU A 124 -6.34 10.93 -19.07
CA LEU A 124 -6.98 10.60 -17.80
C LEU A 124 -8.32 11.32 -17.60
N ILE A 125 -8.44 12.58 -18.06
CA ILE A 125 -9.71 13.32 -18.07
C ILE A 125 -10.68 12.65 -19.03
N PHE A 126 -10.23 12.29 -20.24
CA PHE A 126 -11.06 11.65 -21.25
C PHE A 126 -11.61 10.29 -20.78
N LEU A 127 -10.81 9.53 -20.00
CA LEU A 127 -11.21 8.26 -19.40
C LEU A 127 -12.02 8.43 -18.10
N GLU A 128 -12.36 9.66 -17.69
CA GLU A 128 -13.09 9.98 -16.46
C GLU A 128 -12.39 9.46 -15.18
N LEU A 129 -11.06 9.28 -15.22
CA LEU A 129 -10.27 8.83 -14.08
C LEU A 129 -9.92 9.97 -13.12
N ILE A 130 -9.93 11.21 -13.62
CA ILE A 130 -9.73 12.46 -12.88
C ILE A 130 -10.64 13.56 -13.46
N ASP A 131 -11.04 14.53 -12.63
CA ASP A 131 -11.85 15.68 -13.08
C ASP A 131 -10.96 16.81 -13.63
N GLU A 132 -11.42 17.50 -14.68
CA GLU A 132 -10.70 18.64 -15.26
C GLU A 132 -10.49 19.78 -14.23
N ASN A 133 -11.44 20.00 -13.34
CA ASN A 133 -11.34 21.00 -12.27
C ASN A 133 -10.33 20.56 -11.20
N ASP A 134 -10.19 19.27 -10.95
CA ASP A 134 -9.16 18.75 -10.06
C ASP A 134 -7.77 19.01 -10.64
N VAL A 135 -7.59 18.80 -11.95
CA VAL A 135 -6.31 19.05 -12.63
C VAL A 135 -5.88 20.51 -12.53
N LYS A 136 -6.81 21.46 -12.73
CA LYS A 136 -6.53 22.91 -12.63
C LYS A 136 -6.02 23.33 -11.26
N ASN A 137 -6.44 22.64 -10.20
CA ASN A 137 -6.09 22.94 -8.81
C ASN A 137 -5.07 21.94 -8.23
N ALA A 138 -4.57 21.01 -9.03
CA ALA A 138 -3.72 19.93 -8.56
C ALA A 138 -2.32 20.44 -8.23
N SER A 139 -1.85 20.10 -7.02
CA SER A 139 -0.43 20.22 -6.69
C SER A 139 0.41 19.24 -7.53
N ASN A 140 1.70 19.54 -7.74
CA ASN A 140 2.63 18.62 -8.42
C ASN A 140 2.65 17.22 -7.79
N LYS A 141 2.46 17.15 -6.46
CA LYS A 141 2.42 15.89 -5.72
C LYS A 141 1.18 15.06 -6.02
N LEU A 142 0.05 15.71 -6.29
CA LEU A 142 -1.17 15.04 -6.71
C LEU A 142 -1.06 14.55 -8.16
N LYS A 143 -0.50 15.38 -9.06
CA LYS A 143 -0.15 14.96 -10.42
C LYS A 143 0.80 13.75 -10.41
N GLU A 144 1.80 13.75 -9.54
CA GLU A 144 2.72 12.61 -9.37
C GLU A 144 2.01 11.33 -8.92
N ILE A 145 1.03 11.43 -8.01
CA ILE A 145 0.22 10.27 -7.62
C ILE A 145 -0.57 9.74 -8.82
N TRP A 146 -1.23 10.62 -9.58
CA TRP A 146 -2.00 10.22 -10.74
C TRP A 146 -1.14 9.58 -11.83
N TYR A 147 -0.01 10.22 -12.15
CA TYR A 147 0.93 9.67 -13.13
C TYR A 147 1.41 8.28 -12.71
N LYS A 148 1.88 8.14 -11.46
CA LYS A 148 2.34 6.83 -10.98
C LYS A 148 1.22 5.79 -10.99
N ARG A 149 0.01 6.14 -10.54
CA ARG A 149 -1.11 5.22 -10.40
C ARG A 149 -1.68 4.75 -11.74
N TYR A 150 -1.82 5.65 -12.71
CA TYR A 150 -2.57 5.40 -13.93
C TYR A 150 -1.72 5.26 -15.18
N VAL A 151 -0.49 5.78 -15.17
CA VAL A 151 0.40 5.76 -16.35
C VAL A 151 1.62 4.88 -16.09
N ALA A 152 2.30 5.09 -14.96
CA ALA A 152 3.57 4.41 -14.70
C ALA A 152 3.38 2.93 -14.34
N LEU A 153 2.48 2.64 -13.41
CA LEU A 153 2.26 1.28 -12.92
C LEU A 153 1.26 0.53 -13.80
N ASP A 154 1.74 -0.52 -14.45
CA ASP A 154 0.90 -1.56 -15.02
C ASP A 154 0.51 -2.59 -13.95
N MET A 155 -0.28 -3.62 -14.32
CA MET A 155 -0.65 -4.70 -13.40
C MET A 155 0.58 -5.37 -12.78
N THR A 156 1.66 -5.55 -13.56
CA THR A 156 2.93 -6.12 -13.08
C THR A 156 3.55 -5.24 -11.98
N GLY A 157 3.60 -3.93 -12.21
CA GLY A 157 4.10 -2.95 -11.24
C GLY A 157 3.28 -2.94 -9.96
N PHE A 158 1.96 -3.05 -10.05
CA PHE A 158 1.09 -3.16 -8.88
C PHE A 158 1.34 -4.45 -8.09
N ASP A 159 1.48 -5.59 -8.75
CA ASP A 159 1.78 -6.86 -8.08
C ASP A 159 3.12 -6.81 -7.36
N LEU A 160 4.15 -6.20 -7.97
CA LEU A 160 5.45 -6.00 -7.35
C LEU A 160 5.37 -5.07 -6.13
N LEU A 161 4.66 -3.95 -6.26
CA LEU A 161 4.43 -3.01 -5.15
C LEU A 161 3.71 -3.71 -3.98
N GLN A 162 2.65 -4.47 -4.26
CA GLN A 162 1.91 -5.22 -3.25
C GLN A 162 2.77 -6.28 -2.58
N LYS A 163 3.56 -7.05 -3.34
CA LYS A 163 4.49 -8.04 -2.78
C LYS A 163 5.50 -7.37 -1.85
N LYS A 164 6.11 -6.25 -2.24
CA LYS A 164 7.06 -5.52 -1.39
C LYS A 164 6.43 -5.02 -0.08
N ILE A 165 5.15 -4.63 -0.11
CA ILE A 165 4.42 -4.20 1.09
C ILE A 165 3.99 -5.39 1.96
N GLY A 166 3.53 -6.48 1.35
CA GLY A 166 3.12 -7.71 2.03
C GLY A 166 4.28 -8.47 2.69
N LEU A 167 5.45 -8.50 2.02
CA LEU A 167 6.70 -9.06 2.56
C LEU A 167 7.04 -8.43 3.92
N ASN A 168 6.77 -7.15 4.13
CA ASN A 168 7.04 -6.49 5.40
C ASN A 168 6.18 -7.03 6.56
N GLN A 169 4.92 -7.44 6.33
CA GLN A 169 4.08 -8.01 7.40
C GLN A 169 4.50 -9.43 7.78
N GLU A 170 4.83 -10.28 6.79
CA GLU A 170 5.32 -11.63 7.06
C GLU A 170 6.71 -11.60 7.72
N MET A 171 7.60 -10.71 7.27
CA MET A 171 8.92 -10.51 7.87
C MET A 171 8.82 -9.94 9.29
N VAL A 172 7.90 -9.01 9.57
CA VAL A 172 7.63 -8.54 10.94
C VAL A 172 7.08 -9.68 11.81
N ALA A 173 6.20 -10.52 11.28
CA ALA A 173 5.69 -11.69 12.00
C ALA A 173 6.80 -12.72 12.28
N GLN A 174 7.71 -12.96 11.34
CA GLN A 174 8.87 -13.83 11.53
C GLN A 174 9.90 -13.24 12.51
N ALA A 175 10.20 -11.94 12.42
CA ALA A 175 11.06 -11.24 13.37
C ALA A 175 10.49 -11.27 14.78
N ARG A 176 9.17 -11.08 14.97
CA ARG A 176 8.54 -11.24 16.29
C ARG A 176 8.71 -12.64 16.87
N LYS A 177 8.68 -13.68 16.03
CA LYS A 177 8.93 -15.07 16.47
C LYS A 177 10.38 -15.32 16.87
N SER A 178 11.35 -14.61 16.29
CA SER A 178 12.77 -14.77 16.67
C SER A 178 13.11 -14.07 17.98
N PHE A 179 12.43 -12.96 18.33
CA PHE A 179 12.62 -12.27 19.62
C PHE A 179 11.94 -12.95 20.82
N GLN A 180 10.97 -13.85 20.61
CA GLN A 180 10.30 -14.58 21.70
C GLN A 180 11.05 -15.84 22.18
N ARG A 181 12.19 -16.17 21.56
CA ARG A 181 12.97 -17.39 21.85
C ARG A 181 14.20 -17.18 22.74
N ASN A 182 14.38 -15.99 23.32
CA ASN A 182 15.39 -15.69 24.35
C ASN A 182 14.75 -15.41 25.70
#